data_AF-A0A2I0JN67-F1
#
_entry.id   AF-A0A2I0JN67-F1
#
_cell.length_a   1.000
_cell.length_b   1.000
_cell.length_c   1.000
_cell.angle_alpha   90.00
_cell.angle_beta   90.00
_cell.angle_gamma   90.00
#
_symmetry.space_group_name_H-M   'P 1'
#
loop_
_entity.id
_entity.type
_entity.pdbx_description
1 polymer ?
#
loop_
_entity_poly.entity_id
_entity_poly.type
_entity_poly.pdbx_seq_one_letter_code
_entity_poly.pdbx_strand_id
1 'polypeptide(L)'
;MNALAPPPYRQSVPGIKLPRLSPSKLSPRSFRVCIASSLMEASRYIPSAPILLPEGPWKQILGGVTAAEGFRASGMFGGLRAKGDKPDLALLVCDVDAICAGSFTTNIVAAAPVEYCRKALEMTKTARAVLINAGQANAATGDAGYQDVIECVHSLANLLQVKPEEVLVESTGVIGQRIKKDALLKSLPRLINSLSATTEGADAAAVAITTTDLVSKSVAIEAK
;
A
#
# COMPACT_ATOMS: atom_id res chain seq x y z
N MET A 1 -10.87 -81.23 -21.73
CA MET A 1 -11.61 -82.15 -22.63
C MET A 1 -13.06 -81.70 -22.69
N ASN A 2 -13.63 -81.75 -23.89
CA ASN A 2 -15.02 -81.54 -24.29
C ASN A 2 -15.51 -80.09 -24.48
N ALA A 3 -15.39 -79.66 -25.74
CA ALA A 3 -16.30 -78.75 -26.42
C ALA A 3 -17.71 -79.36 -26.52
N LEU A 4 -18.76 -78.53 -26.51
CA LEU A 4 -20.04 -78.84 -27.16
C LEU A 4 -20.71 -77.54 -27.63
N ALA A 5 -21.13 -77.56 -28.89
CA ALA A 5 -21.58 -76.46 -29.74
C ALA A 5 -23.10 -76.20 -29.62
N PRO A 6 -23.64 -75.09 -30.21
CA PRO A 6 -25.03 -74.63 -30.05
C PRO A 6 -25.97 -75.26 -31.10
N PRO A 7 -27.30 -75.06 -31.00
CA PRO A 7 -28.09 -74.67 -32.19
C PRO A 7 -29.35 -73.82 -31.84
N PRO A 8 -30.28 -73.53 -32.77
CA PRO A 8 -30.08 -72.63 -33.91
C PRO A 8 -31.23 -71.58 -34.06
N TYR A 9 -30.87 -70.45 -34.67
CA TYR A 9 -31.56 -69.79 -35.79
C TYR A 9 -33.10 -69.90 -35.98
N ARG A 10 -33.77 -68.73 -36.06
CA ARG A 10 -34.76 -68.24 -37.07
C ARG A 10 -35.66 -67.18 -36.39
N GLN A 11 -36.10 -66.09 -37.01
CA GLN A 11 -36.11 -65.67 -38.40
C GLN A 11 -36.27 -64.14 -38.43
N SER A 12 -35.74 -63.56 -39.50
CA SER A 12 -35.77 -62.15 -39.90
C SER A 12 -37.16 -61.57 -40.14
N VAL A 13 -37.35 -60.30 -39.80
CA VAL A 13 -38.34 -59.40 -40.42
C VAL A 13 -37.66 -58.09 -40.84
N PRO A 14 -38.01 -57.49 -42.00
CA PRO A 14 -37.17 -56.52 -42.69
C PRO A 14 -37.46 -55.07 -42.32
N GLY A 15 -36.39 -54.33 -42.07
CA GLY A 15 -36.09 -52.98 -42.60
C GLY A 15 -37.17 -51.89 -42.58
N ILE A 16 -37.18 -51.08 -41.53
CA ILE A 16 -37.55 -49.66 -41.61
C ILE A 16 -36.27 -48.83 -41.44
N LYS A 17 -35.88 -48.09 -42.49
CA LYS A 17 -34.72 -47.18 -42.47
C LYS A 17 -35.10 -45.89 -41.74
N LEU A 18 -34.55 -45.69 -40.55
CA LEU A 18 -34.49 -44.39 -39.87
C LEU A 18 -33.11 -43.74 -40.10
N PRO A 19 -33.03 -42.42 -40.34
CA PRO A 19 -31.77 -41.74 -40.62
C PRO A 19 -30.84 -41.75 -39.39
N ARG A 20 -29.57 -42.10 -39.60
CA ARG A 20 -28.51 -42.10 -38.58
C ARG A 20 -28.12 -40.65 -38.24
N LEU A 21 -28.41 -40.21 -37.02
CA LEU A 21 -27.72 -39.09 -36.39
C LEU A 21 -26.39 -39.59 -35.82
N SER A 22 -25.30 -38.89 -36.15
CA SER A 22 -23.95 -39.20 -35.67
C SER A 22 -23.76 -38.74 -34.22
N PRO A 23 -22.99 -39.45 -33.38
CA PRO A 23 -22.77 -39.06 -32.00
C PRO A 23 -21.73 -37.94 -31.93
N SER A 24 -22.20 -36.71 -31.63
CA SER A 24 -21.32 -35.60 -31.27
C SER A 24 -20.71 -35.86 -29.89
N LYS A 25 -19.37 -35.89 -29.86
CA LYS A 25 -18.50 -36.09 -28.69
C LYS A 25 -18.84 -35.09 -27.57
N LEU A 26 -19.23 -35.58 -26.39
CA LEU A 26 -19.16 -34.80 -25.15
C LEU A 26 -17.70 -34.78 -24.66
N SER A 27 -17.12 -33.59 -24.54
CA SER A 27 -15.82 -33.37 -23.89
C SER A 27 -16.03 -32.99 -22.42
N PRO A 28 -15.17 -33.45 -21.49
CA PRO A 28 -15.24 -33.05 -20.11
C PRO A 28 -14.83 -31.59 -20.01
N ARG A 29 -15.71 -30.74 -19.47
CA ARG A 29 -15.40 -29.33 -19.19
C ARG A 29 -14.40 -29.26 -18.05
N SER A 30 -13.14 -28.99 -18.40
CA SER A 30 -12.10 -28.56 -17.46
C SER A 30 -12.53 -27.22 -16.85
N PHE A 31 -12.87 -27.21 -15.56
CA PHE A 31 -12.90 -25.98 -14.78
C PHE A 31 -11.46 -25.54 -14.55
N ARG A 32 -10.97 -24.62 -15.39
CA ARG A 32 -9.76 -23.86 -15.09
C ARG A 32 -10.12 -22.79 -14.08
N VAL A 33 -9.71 -22.98 -12.83
CA VAL A 33 -9.55 -21.86 -11.89
C VAL A 33 -8.31 -21.10 -12.35
N CYS A 34 -8.51 -20.01 -13.09
CA CYS A 34 -7.45 -19.06 -13.39
C CYS A 34 -7.26 -18.16 -12.17
N ILE A 35 -6.22 -18.42 -11.37
CA ILE A 35 -5.71 -17.42 -10.43
C ILE A 35 -4.98 -16.38 -11.29
N ALA A 36 -5.67 -15.31 -11.64
CA ALA A 36 -5.05 -14.14 -12.24
C ALA A 36 -4.40 -13.32 -11.12
N SER A 37 -3.27 -13.77 -10.57
CA SER A 37 -2.38 -12.83 -9.90
C SER A 37 -1.69 -12.04 -11.01
N SER A 38 -2.06 -10.77 -11.12
CA SER A 38 -1.51 -9.91 -12.15
C SER A 38 0.01 -9.82 -11.95
N LEU A 39 0.80 -9.89 -13.03
CA LEU A 39 2.24 -9.63 -12.95
C LEU A 39 2.54 -8.23 -12.34
N MET A 40 1.55 -7.32 -12.33
CA MET A 40 1.60 -6.03 -11.64
C MET A 40 1.49 -6.15 -10.10
N GLU A 41 0.79 -7.13 -9.54
CA GLU A 41 0.77 -7.39 -8.08
C GLU A 41 2.18 -7.71 -7.56
N ALA A 42 2.93 -8.53 -8.30
CA ALA A 42 4.25 -8.99 -7.89
C ALA A 42 5.32 -7.87 -7.90
N SER A 43 5.23 -6.91 -8.83
CA SER A 43 6.11 -5.72 -8.90
C SER A 43 5.98 -4.80 -7.68
N ARG A 44 4.78 -4.76 -7.09
CA ARG A 44 4.42 -3.84 -6.00
C ARG A 44 4.61 -4.44 -4.60
N TYR A 45 4.84 -5.74 -4.50
CA TYR A 45 4.92 -6.45 -3.23
C TYR A 45 6.29 -6.26 -2.58
N ILE A 46 6.30 -5.63 -1.40
CA ILE A 46 7.46 -5.60 -0.50
C ILE A 46 7.09 -6.46 0.71
N PRO A 47 7.86 -7.53 1.01
CA PRO A 47 7.57 -8.36 2.17
C PRO A 47 7.84 -7.61 3.48
N SER A 48 7.11 -7.97 4.53
CA SER A 48 7.35 -7.44 5.88
C SER A 48 8.60 -8.05 6.50
N ALA A 49 9.40 -7.22 7.15
CA ALA A 49 10.58 -7.66 7.90
C ALA A 49 10.17 -8.52 9.10
N PRO A 50 11.00 -9.50 9.52
CA PRO A 50 10.83 -10.12 10.81
C PRO A 50 10.98 -9.07 11.92
N ILE A 51 10.03 -9.04 12.86
CA ILE A 51 10.06 -8.13 14.00
C ILE A 51 10.91 -8.77 15.10
N LEU A 52 11.97 -8.06 15.51
CA LEU A 52 12.87 -8.48 16.58
C LEU A 52 12.75 -7.48 17.73
N LEU A 53 11.83 -7.74 18.65
CA LEU A 53 11.65 -6.93 19.86
C LEU A 53 12.36 -7.61 21.05
N PRO A 54 13.07 -6.84 21.89
CA PRO A 54 13.56 -7.37 23.17
C PRO A 54 12.39 -7.66 24.12
N GLU A 55 12.63 -8.54 25.08
CA GLU A 55 11.69 -8.81 26.17
C GLU A 55 11.51 -7.56 27.05
N GLY A 56 10.29 -7.35 27.53
CA GLY A 56 9.93 -6.22 28.39
C GLY A 56 8.48 -6.27 28.85
N PRO A 57 8.01 -5.27 29.62
CA PRO A 57 6.63 -5.19 30.12
C PRO A 57 5.61 -4.79 29.02
N TRP A 58 5.74 -5.37 27.82
CA TRP A 58 4.86 -5.14 26.68
C TRP A 58 4.60 -6.43 25.91
N LYS A 59 3.48 -6.45 25.18
CA LYS A 59 3.12 -7.54 24.26
C LYS A 59 3.08 -7.00 22.84
N GLN A 60 3.70 -7.71 21.91
CA GLN A 60 3.57 -7.37 20.49
C GLN A 60 2.15 -7.66 20.00
N ILE A 61 1.58 -6.72 19.26
CA ILE A 61 0.25 -6.81 18.63
C ILE A 61 0.35 -6.51 17.13
N LEU A 62 -0.72 -6.80 16.38
CA LEU A 62 -0.83 -6.45 14.97
C LEU A 62 -1.35 -5.01 14.81
N GLY A 63 -1.28 -4.47 13.60
CA GLY A 63 -1.91 -3.19 13.24
C GLY A 63 -0.93 -2.04 13.01
N GLY A 64 0.36 -2.19 13.35
CA GLY A 64 1.37 -1.15 13.11
C GLY A 64 0.96 0.22 13.65
N VAL A 65 1.07 1.25 12.81
CA VAL A 65 0.65 2.62 13.16
C VAL A 65 -0.86 2.79 13.38
N THR A 66 -1.69 1.85 12.90
CA THR A 66 -3.15 1.84 13.13
C THR A 66 -3.58 0.99 14.32
N ALA A 67 -2.63 0.39 15.05
CA ALA A 67 -2.95 -0.41 16.24
C ALA A 67 -3.50 0.46 17.38
N ALA A 68 -3.04 1.72 17.48
CA ALA A 68 -3.57 2.70 18.41
C ALA A 68 -4.89 3.27 17.89
N GLU A 69 -5.89 3.39 18.77
CA GLU A 69 -7.20 3.94 18.43
C GLU A 69 -7.10 5.38 17.91
N GLY A 70 -7.97 5.70 16.95
CA GLY A 70 -8.01 7.02 16.32
C GLY A 70 -6.94 7.25 15.25
N PHE A 71 -6.05 6.29 14.96
CA PHE A 71 -5.12 6.39 13.85
C PHE A 71 -5.62 5.68 12.60
N ARG A 72 -5.52 6.38 11.46
CA ARG A 72 -5.80 5.84 10.13
C ARG A 72 -4.62 6.08 9.21
N ALA A 73 -4.30 5.10 8.39
CA ALA A 73 -3.17 5.16 7.48
C ALA A 73 -3.57 4.77 6.05
N SER A 74 -2.82 5.30 5.09
CA SER A 74 -2.92 4.92 3.69
C SER A 74 -1.55 5.01 3.04
N GLY A 75 -1.33 4.16 2.03
CA GLY A 75 -0.17 4.25 1.16
C GLY A 75 -0.55 3.82 -0.24
N MET A 76 -0.06 4.55 -1.24
CA MET A 76 -0.40 4.28 -2.63
C MET A 76 0.68 4.76 -3.59
N PHE A 77 0.51 4.39 -4.85
CA PHE A 77 1.27 4.99 -5.95
C PHE A 77 0.73 6.40 -6.23
N GLY A 78 1.57 7.41 -6.00
CA GLY A 78 1.37 8.82 -6.34
C GLY A 78 2.15 9.27 -7.58
N GLY A 79 3.00 8.40 -8.17
CA GLY A 79 3.77 8.73 -9.38
C GLY A 79 4.98 9.64 -9.12
N LEU A 80 5.49 9.61 -7.90
CA LEU A 80 6.58 10.47 -7.42
C LEU A 80 7.94 9.90 -7.80
N ARG A 81 8.13 8.58 -7.74
CA ARG A 81 9.37 7.92 -8.17
C ARG A 81 9.68 8.18 -9.65
N ALA A 82 10.96 8.16 -10.00
CA ALA A 82 11.39 8.35 -11.38
C ALA A 82 11.00 7.18 -12.30
N LYS A 83 10.97 5.97 -11.75
CA LYS A 83 10.65 4.73 -12.47
C LYS A 83 9.87 3.78 -11.56
N GLY A 84 9.06 2.94 -12.19
CA GLY A 84 8.25 1.92 -11.51
C GLY A 84 6.91 2.45 -11.01
N ASP A 85 6.09 1.52 -10.53
CA ASP A 85 4.73 1.71 -10.03
C ASP A 85 4.61 1.41 -8.51
N LYS A 86 5.76 1.29 -7.83
CA LYS A 86 5.84 1.04 -6.39
C LYS A 86 5.19 2.18 -5.62
N PRO A 87 4.37 1.89 -4.58
CA PRO A 87 3.83 2.92 -3.69
C PRO A 87 4.92 3.90 -3.22
N ASP A 88 4.57 5.17 -3.18
CA ASP A 88 5.53 6.26 -2.95
C ASP A 88 4.93 7.50 -2.28
N LEU A 89 3.67 7.41 -1.87
CA LEU A 89 2.97 8.44 -1.11
C LEU A 89 2.16 7.77 0.00
N ALA A 90 2.37 8.22 1.23
CA ALA A 90 1.68 7.74 2.42
C ALA A 90 1.09 8.90 3.20
N LEU A 91 0.04 8.60 3.96
CA LEU A 91 -0.60 9.53 4.87
C LEU A 91 -1.02 8.78 6.13
N LEU A 92 -0.60 9.30 7.27
CA LEU A 92 -1.09 8.93 8.59
C LEU A 92 -1.94 10.08 9.13
N VAL A 93 -3.13 9.79 9.65
CA VAL A 93 -4.04 10.77 10.27
C VAL A 93 -4.43 10.29 11.66
N CYS A 94 -4.50 11.22 12.61
CA CYS A 94 -5.19 11.02 13.87
C CYS A 94 -6.55 11.73 13.84
N ASP A 95 -7.59 11.03 14.29
CA ASP A 95 -8.97 11.55 14.31
C ASP A 95 -9.16 12.65 15.37
N VAL A 96 -8.22 12.76 16.31
CA VAL A 96 -8.16 13.79 17.36
C VAL A 96 -6.81 14.49 17.35
N ASP A 97 -6.70 15.60 18.08
CA ASP A 97 -5.45 16.31 18.28
C ASP A 97 -4.49 15.43 19.10
N ALA A 98 -3.46 14.88 18.44
CA ALA A 98 -2.49 14.01 19.08
C ALA A 98 -1.31 14.82 19.60
N ILE A 99 -0.98 14.71 20.88
CA ILE A 99 0.25 15.29 21.43
C ILE A 99 1.43 14.75 20.62
N CYS A 100 2.21 15.66 20.04
CA CYS A 100 3.27 15.31 19.11
C CYS A 100 4.63 15.75 19.64
N ALA A 101 5.62 14.89 19.44
CA ALA A 101 7.02 15.18 19.64
C ALA A 101 7.81 14.64 18.44
N GLY A 102 8.85 15.35 18.04
CA GLY A 102 9.71 14.98 16.92
C GLY A 102 11.18 15.13 17.28
N SER A 103 11.98 14.17 16.86
CA SER A 103 13.44 14.27 16.87
C SER A 103 13.93 14.27 15.43
N PHE A 104 14.82 15.19 15.11
CA PHE A 104 15.25 15.45 13.74
C PHE A 104 16.75 15.28 13.61
N THR A 105 17.22 15.06 12.38
CA THR A 105 18.66 14.98 12.10
C THR A 105 19.40 16.21 12.61
N THR A 106 20.61 16.02 13.14
CA THR A 106 21.53 17.11 13.54
C THR A 106 22.42 17.57 12.39
N ASN A 107 22.25 16.98 11.20
CA ASN A 107 23.01 17.36 10.02
C ASN A 107 22.69 18.81 9.62
N ILE A 108 23.73 19.61 9.36
CA ILE A 108 23.63 21.00 8.90
C ILE A 108 22.91 21.13 7.55
N VAL A 109 22.92 20.06 6.74
CA VAL A 109 22.22 19.99 5.44
C VAL A 109 20.87 19.29 5.62
N ALA A 110 20.07 19.76 6.58
CA ALA A 110 18.72 19.24 6.80
C ALA A 110 17.80 19.58 5.61
N ALA A 111 16.90 18.66 5.29
CA ALA A 111 15.98 18.82 4.17
C ALA A 111 14.88 19.85 4.48
N ALA A 112 14.28 20.43 3.43
CA ALA A 112 13.14 21.34 3.57
C ALA A 112 11.99 20.81 4.47
N PRO A 113 11.52 19.55 4.36
CA PRO A 113 10.50 19.01 5.26
C PRO A 113 10.94 18.95 6.72
N VAL A 114 12.23 18.70 6.99
CA VAL A 114 12.77 18.66 8.35
C VAL A 114 12.73 20.06 8.98
N GLU A 115 13.19 21.07 8.26
CA GLU A 115 13.14 22.47 8.73
C GLU A 115 11.71 22.96 8.95
N TYR A 116 10.78 22.53 8.10
CA TYR A 116 9.36 22.81 8.29
C TYR A 116 8.81 22.17 9.57
N CYS A 117 9.02 20.86 9.76
CA CYS A 117 8.48 20.13 10.90
C CYS A 117 9.02 20.62 12.25
N ARG A 118 10.29 21.06 12.31
CA ARG A 118 10.84 21.71 13.52
C ARG A 118 10.03 22.95 13.90
N LYS A 119 9.80 23.85 12.93
CA LYS A 119 9.02 25.08 13.15
C LYS A 119 7.56 24.79 13.50
N ALA A 120 6.94 23.82 12.83
CA ALA A 120 5.56 23.43 13.11
C ALA A 120 5.41 22.95 14.57
N LEU A 121 6.32 22.11 15.06
CA LEU A 121 6.31 21.61 16.44
C LEU A 121 6.72 22.65 17.50
N GLU A 122 7.36 23.76 17.10
CA GLU A 122 7.55 24.92 17.99
C GLU A 122 6.26 25.74 18.12
N MET A 123 5.41 25.76 17.09
CA MET A 123 4.16 26.51 17.05
C MET A 123 2.99 25.78 17.74
N THR A 124 2.92 24.46 17.59
CA THR A 124 1.85 23.64 18.18
C THR A 124 2.40 22.42 18.92
N LYS A 125 1.69 22.01 19.97
CA LYS A 125 2.00 20.78 20.75
C LYS A 125 1.32 19.55 20.18
N THR A 126 0.43 19.72 19.20
CA THR A 126 -0.40 18.65 18.64
C THR A 126 -0.25 18.56 17.13
N ALA A 127 -0.43 17.36 16.59
CA ALA A 127 -0.49 17.10 15.16
C ALA A 127 -1.71 16.23 14.81
N ARG A 128 -2.18 16.38 13.58
CA ARG A 128 -3.32 15.67 13.00
C ARG A 128 -2.94 14.77 11.85
N ALA A 129 -1.86 15.08 11.13
CA ALA A 129 -1.43 14.29 9.99
C ALA A 129 0.08 14.28 9.81
N VAL A 130 0.59 13.19 9.23
CA VAL A 130 1.94 13.09 8.68
C VAL A 130 1.84 12.67 7.22
N LEU A 131 2.24 13.56 6.31
CA LEU A 131 2.29 13.32 4.88
C LEU A 131 3.69 12.90 4.47
N ILE A 132 3.84 11.73 3.85
CA ILE A 132 5.17 11.17 3.59
C ILE A 132 5.30 10.81 2.12
N ASN A 133 6.33 11.32 1.45
CA ASN A 133 6.66 10.92 0.09
C ASN A 133 8.01 10.20 0.01
N ALA A 134 8.09 9.24 -0.93
CA ALA A 134 9.33 8.58 -1.31
C ALA A 134 9.68 8.86 -2.78
N GLY A 135 10.98 8.91 -3.08
CA GLY A 135 11.52 9.17 -4.42
C GLY A 135 12.42 10.40 -4.46
N GLN A 136 11.99 11.50 -3.85
CA GLN A 136 12.77 12.73 -3.70
C GLN A 136 12.80 13.13 -2.24
N ALA A 137 14.00 13.35 -1.70
CA ALA A 137 14.18 13.78 -0.31
C ALA A 137 13.84 15.25 -0.08
N ASN A 138 13.70 16.04 -1.15
CA ASN A 138 13.55 17.50 -1.09
C ASN A 138 14.61 18.17 -0.20
N ALA A 139 15.83 17.66 -0.30
CA ALA A 139 17.01 18.15 0.39
C ALA A 139 17.90 18.90 -0.59
N ALA A 140 18.58 19.96 -0.14
CA ALA A 140 19.41 20.83 -0.97
C ALA A 140 18.65 21.43 -2.17
N THR A 141 17.38 21.80 -1.97
CA THR A 141 16.48 22.34 -3.00
C THR A 141 16.16 23.84 -2.84
N GLY A 142 16.78 24.48 -1.83
CA GLY A 142 16.63 25.91 -1.55
C GLY A 142 15.21 26.33 -1.21
N ASP A 143 14.94 27.63 -1.31
CA ASP A 143 13.64 28.22 -1.00
C ASP A 143 12.51 27.61 -1.82
N ALA A 144 12.80 27.27 -3.08
CA ALA A 144 11.84 26.65 -3.97
C ALA A 144 11.35 25.29 -3.45
N GLY A 145 12.25 24.48 -2.86
CA GLY A 145 11.88 23.23 -2.20
C GLY A 145 11.12 23.43 -0.90
N TYR A 146 11.42 24.49 -0.15
CA TYR A 146 10.65 24.85 1.04
C TYR A 146 9.24 25.31 0.70
N GLN A 147 9.06 26.10 -0.37
CA GLN A 147 7.73 26.49 -0.85
C GLN A 147 6.90 25.28 -1.30
N ASP A 148 7.51 24.27 -1.93
CA ASP A 148 6.77 23.03 -2.25
C ASP A 148 6.18 22.36 -1.00
N VAL A 149 6.94 22.36 0.10
CA VAL A 149 6.48 21.82 1.38
C VAL A 149 5.26 22.59 1.88
N ILE A 150 5.36 23.92 1.93
CA ILE A 150 4.26 24.79 2.38
C ILE A 150 3.00 24.56 1.54
N GLU A 151 3.13 24.48 0.22
CA GLU A 151 2.00 24.22 -0.66
C GLU A 151 1.35 22.84 -0.42
N CYS A 152 2.17 21.79 -0.23
CA CYS A 152 1.67 20.45 0.07
C CYS A 152 0.93 20.40 1.42
N VAL A 153 1.52 21.00 2.45
CA VAL A 153 0.94 21.12 3.79
C VAL A 153 -0.39 21.86 3.73
N HIS A 154 -0.42 23.06 3.14
CA HIS A 154 -1.64 23.87 3.07
C HIS A 154 -2.75 23.14 2.31
N SER A 155 -2.39 22.44 1.22
CA SER A 155 -3.35 21.69 0.42
C SER A 155 -3.95 20.52 1.22
N LEU A 156 -3.12 19.77 1.94
CA LEU A 156 -3.60 18.68 2.80
C LEU A 156 -4.41 19.20 3.99
N ALA A 157 -3.94 20.26 4.65
CA ALA A 157 -4.61 20.89 5.79
C ALA A 157 -6.01 21.38 5.39
N ASN A 158 -6.14 22.02 4.23
CA ASN A 158 -7.43 22.44 3.68
C ASN A 158 -8.36 21.24 3.41
N LEU A 159 -7.83 20.13 2.85
CA LEU A 159 -8.64 18.94 2.58
C LEU A 159 -9.09 18.23 3.87
N LEU A 160 -8.26 18.24 4.91
CA LEU A 160 -8.55 17.64 6.21
C LEU A 160 -9.28 18.59 7.17
N GLN A 161 -9.43 19.87 6.83
CA GLN A 161 -10.01 20.92 7.68
C GLN A 161 -9.28 21.07 9.03
N VAL A 162 -7.95 21.06 8.98
CA VAL A 162 -7.04 21.24 10.12
C VAL A 162 -6.12 22.43 9.87
N LYS A 163 -5.39 22.87 10.89
CA LYS A 163 -4.42 23.95 10.71
C LYS A 163 -3.15 23.43 10.01
N PRO A 164 -2.47 24.25 9.18
CA PRO A 164 -1.20 23.87 8.56
C PRO A 164 -0.16 23.33 9.53
N GLU A 165 0.01 23.97 10.69
CA GLU A 165 0.97 23.57 11.72
C GLU A 165 0.65 22.19 12.35
N GLU A 166 -0.58 21.69 12.20
CA GLU A 166 -0.98 20.34 12.63
C GLU A 166 -0.68 19.26 11.58
N VAL A 167 -0.17 19.64 10.41
CA VAL A 167 0.27 18.73 9.36
C VAL A 167 1.79 18.70 9.32
N LEU A 168 2.36 17.55 9.65
CA LEU A 168 3.77 17.26 9.45
C LEU A 168 4.01 16.65 8.07
N VAL A 169 5.23 16.80 7.57
CA VAL A 169 5.63 16.31 6.26
C VAL A 169 7.02 15.69 6.30
N GLU A 170 7.19 14.56 5.64
CA GLU A 170 8.48 13.90 5.51
C GLU A 170 8.74 13.50 4.05
N SER A 171 10.01 13.54 3.65
CA SER A 171 10.43 13.19 2.30
C SER A 171 11.69 12.36 2.34
N THR A 172 11.75 11.29 1.54
CA THR A 172 12.92 10.42 1.43
C THR A 172 13.24 10.08 -0.02
N GLY A 173 14.52 9.89 -0.35
CA GLY A 173 14.98 9.55 -1.69
C GLY A 173 16.14 10.41 -2.17
N VAL A 174 16.14 10.76 -3.45
CA VAL A 174 17.26 11.47 -4.09
C VAL A 174 17.39 12.89 -3.55
N ILE A 175 18.61 13.29 -3.18
CA ILE A 175 18.99 14.66 -2.76
C ILE A 175 19.20 15.54 -4.01
N GLY A 176 18.90 16.84 -3.90
CA GLY A 176 19.04 17.82 -4.98
C GLY A 176 17.88 17.82 -5.99
N GLN A 177 16.84 17.04 -5.72
CA GLN A 177 15.63 16.97 -6.54
C GLN A 177 14.43 17.48 -5.73
N ARG A 178 13.69 18.42 -6.32
CA ARG A 178 12.42 18.91 -5.76
C ARG A 178 11.35 17.81 -5.81
N ILE A 179 10.40 17.87 -4.90
CA ILE A 179 9.23 16.97 -4.93
C ILE A 179 8.52 17.16 -6.26
N LYS A 180 7.97 16.08 -6.84
CA LYS A 180 7.00 16.19 -7.93
C LYS A 180 5.66 16.71 -7.40
N LYS A 181 5.65 17.95 -6.90
CA LYS A 181 4.56 18.58 -6.16
C LYS A 181 3.21 18.42 -6.86
N ASP A 182 3.12 18.73 -8.15
CA ASP A 182 1.85 18.67 -8.88
C ASP A 182 1.22 17.27 -8.89
N ALA A 183 2.05 16.22 -8.99
CA ALA A 183 1.58 14.83 -8.93
C ALA A 183 1.13 14.46 -7.51
N LEU A 184 1.85 14.93 -6.49
CA LEU A 184 1.47 14.76 -5.08
C LEU A 184 0.14 15.46 -4.78
N LEU A 185 -0.01 16.73 -5.14
CA LEU A 185 -1.23 17.52 -4.91
C LEU A 185 -2.46 16.89 -5.58
N LYS A 186 -2.32 16.46 -6.85
CA LYS A 186 -3.39 15.75 -7.58
C LYS A 186 -3.74 14.41 -6.95
N SER A 187 -2.84 13.82 -6.17
CA SER A 187 -3.03 12.53 -5.51
C SER A 187 -3.71 12.64 -4.15
N LEU A 188 -3.71 13.82 -3.51
CA LEU A 188 -4.23 14.00 -2.14
C LEU A 188 -5.68 13.54 -1.95
N PRO A 189 -6.66 13.86 -2.84
CA PRO A 189 -8.04 13.42 -2.63
C PRO A 189 -8.17 11.89 -2.61
N ARG A 190 -7.45 11.19 -3.48
CA ARG A 190 -7.44 9.72 -3.52
C ARG A 190 -6.75 9.13 -2.30
N LEU A 191 -5.65 9.74 -1.86
CA LEU A 191 -4.90 9.33 -0.68
C LEU A 191 -5.80 9.38 0.57
N ILE A 192 -6.49 10.51 0.79
CA ILE A 192 -7.41 10.71 1.92
C ILE A 192 -8.56 9.70 1.87
N ASN A 193 -9.16 9.49 0.69
CA ASN A 193 -10.24 8.51 0.52
C ASN A 193 -9.80 7.06 0.76
N SER A 194 -8.49 6.79 0.78
CA SER A 194 -7.91 5.47 1.02
C SER A 194 -7.46 5.27 2.48
N LEU A 195 -7.69 6.23 3.37
CA LEU A 195 -7.38 6.11 4.79
C LEU A 195 -8.17 4.97 5.43
N SER A 196 -7.46 4.06 6.08
CA SER A 196 -8.03 2.90 6.77
C SER A 196 -7.48 2.80 8.19
N ALA A 197 -8.32 2.37 9.13
CA ALA A 197 -7.90 1.99 10.49
C ALA A 197 -7.44 0.53 10.57
N THR A 198 -7.38 -0.18 9.44
CA THR A 198 -7.01 -1.59 9.40
C THR A 198 -5.50 -1.79 9.26
N THR A 199 -5.03 -2.98 9.63
CA THR A 199 -3.63 -3.41 9.44
C THR A 199 -3.16 -3.21 8.01
N GLU A 200 -4.01 -3.45 7.01
CA GLU A 200 -3.65 -3.27 5.59
C GLU A 200 -3.37 -1.80 5.26
N GLY A 201 -4.05 -0.85 5.92
CA GLY A 201 -3.78 0.58 5.78
C GLY A 201 -2.40 0.97 6.32
N ALA A 202 -2.05 0.44 7.50
CA ALA A 202 -0.72 0.59 8.09
C ALA A 202 0.37 -0.04 7.21
N ASP A 203 0.14 -1.25 6.71
CA ASP A 203 1.08 -1.96 5.85
C ASP A 203 1.29 -1.23 4.52
N ALA A 204 0.21 -0.73 3.90
CA ALA A 204 0.29 0.08 2.69
C ALA A 204 1.14 1.35 2.90
N ALA A 205 0.94 2.05 4.02
CA ALA A 205 1.77 3.20 4.38
C ALA A 205 3.25 2.82 4.57
N ALA A 206 3.52 1.74 5.31
CA ALA A 206 4.88 1.24 5.54
C ALA A 206 5.60 0.85 4.24
N VAL A 207 4.89 0.29 3.27
CA VAL A 207 5.43 -0.01 1.93
C VAL A 207 5.73 1.27 1.15
N ALA A 208 4.82 2.25 1.19
CA ALA A 208 4.93 3.48 0.41
C ALA A 208 6.14 4.35 0.78
N ILE A 209 6.58 4.32 2.04
CA ILE A 209 7.73 5.11 2.50
C ILE A 209 9.10 4.46 2.19
N THR A 210 9.13 3.22 1.69
CA THR A 210 10.39 2.53 1.39
C THR A 210 11.20 3.21 0.29
N THR A 211 12.52 3.09 0.32
CA THR A 211 13.39 3.52 -0.80
C THR A 211 14.08 2.32 -1.41
N THR A 212 15.32 2.05 -1.01
CA THR A 212 16.13 0.88 -1.36
C THR A 212 15.89 -0.30 -0.42
N ASP A 213 14.97 -0.17 0.53
CA ASP A 213 14.56 -1.24 1.42
C ASP A 213 14.11 -2.49 0.65
N LEU A 214 14.57 -3.66 1.10
CA LEU A 214 14.14 -4.96 0.60
C LEU A 214 12.85 -5.47 1.26
N VAL A 215 12.52 -4.89 2.43
CA VAL A 215 11.39 -5.29 3.28
C VAL A 215 10.76 -4.03 3.89
N SER A 216 9.45 -4.03 4.12
CA SER A 216 8.77 -3.01 4.94
C SER A 216 8.96 -3.32 6.42
N LYS A 217 8.96 -2.30 7.28
CA LYS A 217 9.12 -2.47 8.73
C LYS A 217 7.94 -1.80 9.42
N SER A 218 7.30 -2.55 10.31
CA SER A 218 6.15 -2.10 11.08
C SER A 218 6.12 -2.90 12.38
N VAL A 219 5.76 -2.26 13.48
CA VAL A 219 5.63 -2.91 14.78
C VAL A 219 4.60 -2.17 15.62
N ALA A 220 3.84 -2.92 16.41
CA ALA A 220 2.94 -2.37 17.42
C ALA A 220 3.10 -3.18 18.71
N ILE A 221 3.07 -2.47 19.84
CA ILE A 221 3.16 -3.06 21.17
C ILE A 221 2.04 -2.51 22.06
N GLU A 222 1.56 -3.35 22.96
CA GLU A 222 0.64 -3.01 24.03
C GLU A 222 1.41 -3.10 25.36
N ALA A 223 1.53 -1.98 26.06
CA ALA A 223 2.10 -1.93 27.42
C ALA A 223 0.96 -1.98 28.45
N LYS A 224 1.21 -2.62 29.60
CA LYS A 224 0.27 -2.69 30.72
C LYS A 224 0.36 -1.49 31.63
#